data_AF-A0A8T4FQK2-F1
#
_entry.id   AF-A0A8T4FQK2-F1
#
_cell.length_a   1.000
_cell.length_b   1.000
_cell.length_c   1.000
_cell.angle_alpha   90.00
_cell.angle_beta   90.00
_cell.angle_gamma   90.00
#
_symmetry.space_group_name_H-M   'P 1'
#
loop_
_entity.id
_entity.type
_entity.pdbx_description
1 polymer ?
#
loop_
_entity_poly.entity_id
_entity_poly.type
_entity_poly.pdbx_seq_one_letter_code
_entity_poly.pdbx_strand_id
1 'polypeptide(L)'
;MAAKIGKKTAAMIVKALASGVVPSRGAEQIAVGRRDEVSAFESDFQGVSDGDGAFRFIIGEYGSGKTFMTRLVRARAADLGFVVMNADLTPSNRLRGSNGEGIRTYRQLIASTSFKGMMDGGAAEALVQSWLVKLKSDVAEELGCKPSDVTVREMETQIRDGTSAMSHLPFYSDFLKVVVKYYVRMNGGHDVSEAMRWLNGECNSITDSKETVGVASCVKDDNWYDFLKLWAQFAVSAGYQGLVVLIDQADVLLKTAPAARNSNYETLLAMYNDVVQSHGRPIAVY
;
A
#
# COMPACT_ATOMS: atom_id res chain seq x y z
N MET A 1 14.26 -4.28 -30.96
CA MET A 1 15.57 -4.34 -30.25
C MET A 1 15.29 -4.48 -28.77
N ALA A 2 15.77 -5.54 -28.11
CA ALA A 2 15.64 -5.65 -26.65
C ALA A 2 16.38 -4.47 -26.00
N ALA A 3 15.73 -3.78 -25.06
CA ALA A 3 16.35 -2.66 -24.35
C ALA A 3 17.62 -3.14 -23.64
N LYS A 4 18.71 -2.38 -23.75
CA LYS A 4 20.01 -2.75 -23.18
C LYS A 4 19.94 -2.66 -21.66
N ILE A 5 20.03 -3.80 -20.97
CA ILE A 5 19.96 -3.86 -19.51
C ILE A 5 21.13 -3.06 -18.91
N GLY A 6 20.83 -2.16 -17.97
CA GLY A 6 21.86 -1.39 -17.26
C GLY A 6 22.80 -2.29 -16.45
N LYS A 7 24.11 -1.99 -16.45
CA LYS A 7 25.14 -2.82 -15.77
C LYS A 7 24.82 -3.13 -14.31
N LYS A 8 24.27 -2.14 -13.56
CA LYS A 8 23.88 -2.32 -12.15
C LYS A 8 22.74 -3.33 -12.00
N THR A 9 21.71 -3.24 -12.83
CA THR A 9 20.58 -4.17 -12.84
C THR A 9 21.04 -5.57 -13.21
N ALA A 10 21.87 -5.71 -14.24
CA ALA A 10 22.44 -7.00 -14.64
C ALA A 10 23.25 -7.65 -13.50
N ALA A 11 24.08 -6.89 -12.79
CA ALA A 11 24.84 -7.40 -11.65
C ALA A 11 23.94 -7.87 -10.49
N MET A 12 22.85 -7.14 -10.21
CA MET A 12 21.87 -7.55 -9.19
C MET A 12 21.13 -8.83 -9.59
N ILE A 13 20.73 -8.96 -10.86
CA ILE A 13 20.12 -10.18 -11.40
C ILE A 13 21.06 -11.37 -11.20
N VAL A 14 22.32 -11.26 -11.66
CA VAL A 14 23.31 -12.34 -11.56
C VAL A 14 23.56 -12.72 -10.10
N LYS A 15 23.71 -11.74 -9.19
CA LYS A 15 23.94 -12.00 -7.76
C LYS A 15 22.77 -12.75 -7.12
N ALA A 16 21.54 -12.33 -7.39
CA ALA A 16 20.34 -12.97 -6.83
C ALA A 16 20.23 -14.43 -7.30
N LEU A 17 20.39 -14.67 -8.61
CA LEU A 17 20.35 -16.00 -9.19
C LEU A 17 21.44 -16.92 -8.64
N ALA A 18 22.67 -16.39 -8.47
CA ALA A 18 23.77 -17.15 -7.87
C ALA A 18 23.49 -17.59 -6.43
N SER A 19 22.68 -16.83 -5.69
CA SER A 19 22.22 -17.18 -4.32
C SER A 19 20.90 -17.97 -4.27
N GLY A 20 20.34 -18.35 -5.43
CA GLY A 20 19.08 -19.11 -5.49
C GLY A 20 17.83 -18.29 -5.13
N VAL A 21 17.89 -16.96 -5.17
CA VAL A 21 16.75 -16.08 -4.87
C VAL A 21 16.33 -15.28 -6.10
N VAL A 22 15.05 -14.92 -6.17
CA VAL A 22 14.56 -14.06 -7.26
C VAL A 22 15.12 -12.64 -7.07
N PRO A 23 15.63 -11.96 -8.12
CA PRO A 23 16.13 -10.60 -7.97
C PRO A 23 15.06 -9.62 -7.51
N SER A 24 15.47 -8.62 -6.71
CA SER A 24 14.59 -7.55 -6.24
C SER A 24 14.24 -6.53 -7.34
N ARG A 25 15.04 -6.45 -8.40
CA ARG A 25 14.81 -5.62 -9.60
C ARG A 25 15.25 -6.37 -10.85
N GLY A 26 14.56 -6.16 -11.96
CA GLY A 26 14.93 -6.80 -13.23
C GLY A 26 14.39 -8.21 -13.40
N ALA A 27 13.41 -8.64 -12.58
CA ALA A 27 12.77 -9.95 -12.73
C ALA A 27 12.07 -10.07 -14.09
N GLU A 28 11.54 -8.97 -14.61
CA GLU A 28 10.92 -8.86 -15.93
C GLU A 28 11.90 -9.16 -17.08
N GLN A 29 13.21 -8.98 -16.86
CA GLN A 29 14.24 -9.25 -17.88
C GLN A 29 14.51 -10.74 -18.07
N ILE A 30 14.14 -11.57 -17.08
CA ILE A 30 14.39 -13.01 -17.08
C ILE A 30 13.09 -13.82 -17.08
N ALA A 31 11.93 -13.15 -17.16
CA ALA A 31 10.64 -13.80 -17.24
C ALA A 31 10.45 -14.49 -18.60
N VAL A 32 10.20 -15.79 -18.59
CA VAL A 32 9.96 -16.59 -19.80
C VAL A 32 8.67 -17.40 -19.63
N GLY A 33 7.83 -17.42 -20.66
CA GLY A 33 6.66 -18.31 -20.71
C GLY A 33 5.51 -17.95 -19.76
N ARG A 34 5.43 -16.69 -19.29
CA ARG A 34 4.41 -16.21 -18.34
C ARG A 34 3.43 -15.19 -18.92
N ARG A 35 3.25 -15.21 -20.24
CA ARG A 35 2.51 -14.15 -20.95
C ARG A 35 1.04 -14.13 -20.53
N ASP A 36 0.43 -15.30 -20.42
CA ASP A 36 -1.00 -15.41 -20.11
C ASP A 36 -1.27 -15.00 -18.66
N GLU A 37 -0.42 -15.40 -17.71
CA GLU A 37 -0.55 -14.97 -16.32
C GLU A 37 -0.34 -13.46 -16.18
N VAL A 38 0.69 -12.88 -16.82
CA VAL A 38 0.92 -11.43 -16.81
C VAL A 38 -0.25 -10.68 -17.43
N SER A 39 -0.79 -11.16 -18.56
CA SER A 39 -1.95 -10.54 -19.21
C SER A 39 -3.19 -10.56 -18.31
N ALA A 40 -3.38 -11.59 -17.50
CA ALA A 40 -4.49 -11.65 -16.54
C ALA A 40 -4.36 -10.57 -15.46
N PHE A 41 -3.15 -10.34 -14.93
CA PHE A 41 -2.91 -9.25 -13.98
C PHE A 41 -3.03 -7.87 -14.64
N GLU A 42 -2.60 -7.71 -15.88
CA GLU A 42 -2.79 -6.45 -16.61
C GLU A 42 -4.27 -6.11 -16.82
N SER A 43 -5.11 -7.11 -17.07
CA SER A 43 -6.57 -6.92 -17.13
C SER A 43 -7.14 -6.47 -15.79
N ASP A 44 -6.65 -7.02 -14.68
CA ASP A 44 -7.07 -6.58 -13.35
C ASP A 44 -6.64 -5.14 -13.11
N PHE A 45 -5.38 -4.78 -13.43
CA PHE A 45 -4.88 -3.42 -13.27
C PHE A 45 -5.72 -2.42 -14.04
N GLN A 46 -6.15 -2.75 -15.26
CA GLN A 46 -7.04 -1.88 -16.02
C GLN A 46 -8.37 -1.65 -15.28
N GLY A 47 -9.01 -2.73 -14.80
CA GLY A 47 -10.23 -2.59 -14.00
C GLY A 47 -10.02 -1.74 -12.74
N VAL A 48 -8.89 -1.91 -12.06
CA VAL A 48 -8.55 -1.14 -10.87
C VAL A 48 -8.32 0.34 -11.16
N SER A 49 -7.67 0.67 -12.28
CA SER A 49 -7.53 2.06 -12.71
C SER A 49 -8.87 2.73 -13.04
N ASP A 50 -9.86 1.93 -13.46
CA ASP A 50 -11.22 2.39 -13.74
C ASP A 50 -12.10 2.47 -12.47
N GLY A 51 -11.54 2.09 -11.31
CA GLY A 51 -12.16 2.19 -9.99
C GLY A 51 -12.78 0.89 -9.45
N ASP A 52 -12.64 -0.22 -10.14
CA ASP A 52 -13.08 -1.54 -9.65
C ASP A 52 -12.04 -2.19 -8.71
N GLY A 53 -12.46 -3.21 -7.97
CA GLY A 53 -11.56 -4.03 -7.17
C GLY A 53 -11.16 -5.31 -7.90
N ALA A 54 -9.96 -5.84 -7.62
CA ALA A 54 -9.52 -7.13 -8.12
C ALA A 54 -9.01 -8.04 -7.00
N PHE A 55 -9.42 -9.30 -6.98
CA PHE A 55 -8.94 -10.28 -6.00
C PHE A 55 -8.56 -11.59 -6.70
N ARG A 56 -7.32 -12.06 -6.52
CA ARG A 56 -6.88 -13.36 -7.06
C ARG A 56 -6.05 -14.14 -6.06
N PHE A 57 -5.98 -15.45 -6.27
CA PHE A 57 -5.05 -16.32 -5.57
C PHE A 57 -4.05 -16.92 -6.55
N ILE A 58 -2.76 -16.83 -6.23
CA ILE A 58 -1.69 -17.49 -6.98
C ILE A 58 -1.42 -18.86 -6.34
N ILE A 59 -1.95 -19.92 -6.94
CA ILE A 59 -1.84 -21.30 -6.44
C ILE A 59 -0.86 -22.09 -7.31
N GLY A 60 -0.04 -22.91 -6.67
CA GLY A 60 0.90 -23.80 -7.36
C GLY A 60 1.80 -24.54 -6.38
N GLU A 61 2.50 -25.56 -6.86
CA GLU A 61 3.42 -26.37 -6.07
C GLU A 61 4.62 -25.56 -5.55
N TYR A 62 5.36 -26.10 -4.58
CA TYR A 62 6.62 -25.52 -4.16
C TYR A 62 7.61 -25.48 -5.34
N GLY A 63 8.33 -24.37 -5.50
CA GLY A 63 9.24 -24.18 -6.63
C GLY A 63 8.60 -23.82 -7.98
N SER A 64 7.26 -23.79 -8.09
CA SER A 64 6.54 -23.40 -9.32
C SER A 64 6.70 -21.93 -9.74
N GLY A 65 7.44 -21.13 -8.97
CA GLY A 65 7.71 -19.72 -9.28
C GLY A 65 6.66 -18.73 -8.78
N LYS A 66 5.86 -19.06 -7.76
CA LYS A 66 4.87 -18.13 -7.17
C LYS A 66 5.50 -16.81 -6.70
N THR A 67 6.54 -16.87 -5.88
CA THR A 67 7.26 -15.66 -5.42
C THR A 67 7.92 -14.90 -6.59
N PHE A 68 8.34 -15.61 -7.65
CA PHE A 68 8.80 -14.96 -8.87
C PHE A 68 7.67 -14.19 -9.55
N MET A 69 6.48 -14.80 -9.66
CA MET A 69 5.29 -14.16 -10.20
C MET A 69 4.92 -12.91 -9.39
N THR A 70 4.85 -13.00 -8.06
CA THR A 70 4.56 -11.87 -7.18
C THR A 70 5.55 -10.71 -7.39
N ARG A 71 6.84 -11.00 -7.60
CA ARG A 71 7.85 -9.98 -7.94
C ARG A 71 7.65 -9.37 -9.32
N LEU A 72 7.26 -10.17 -10.30
CA LEU A 72 6.95 -9.70 -11.65
C LEU A 72 5.73 -8.79 -11.66
N VAL A 73 4.65 -9.20 -10.97
CA VAL A 73 3.41 -8.43 -10.79
C VAL A 73 3.71 -7.11 -10.07
N ARG A 74 4.52 -7.12 -9.01
CA ARG A 74 4.98 -5.91 -8.31
C ARG A 74 5.67 -4.93 -9.24
N ALA A 75 6.64 -5.39 -10.02
CA ALA A 75 7.37 -4.54 -10.96
C ALA A 75 6.44 -3.96 -12.02
N ARG A 76 5.54 -4.78 -12.56
CA ARG A 76 4.59 -4.36 -13.60
C ARG A 76 3.57 -3.35 -13.09
N ALA A 77 3.00 -3.58 -11.92
CA ALA A 77 2.09 -2.65 -11.25
C ALA A 77 2.75 -1.28 -11.05
N ALA A 78 3.97 -1.26 -10.50
CA ALA A 78 4.70 -0.01 -10.32
C ALA A 78 4.97 0.71 -11.64
N ASP A 79 5.35 -0.01 -12.70
CA ASP A 79 5.58 0.59 -14.02
C ASP A 79 4.32 1.24 -14.62
N LEU A 80 3.15 0.66 -14.35
CA LEU A 80 1.83 1.15 -14.71
C LEU A 80 1.31 2.26 -13.78
N GLY A 81 2.08 2.67 -12.77
CA GLY A 81 1.72 3.79 -11.91
C GLY A 81 0.84 3.41 -10.72
N PHE A 82 0.90 2.16 -10.25
CA PHE A 82 0.29 1.75 -8.99
C PHE A 82 1.23 1.93 -7.80
N VAL A 83 0.65 2.15 -6.62
CA VAL A 83 1.34 1.93 -5.35
C VAL A 83 1.26 0.44 -5.04
N VAL A 84 2.35 -0.16 -4.60
CA VAL A 84 2.44 -1.59 -4.28
C VAL A 84 2.89 -1.79 -2.83
N MET A 85 2.15 -2.61 -2.11
CA MET A 85 2.49 -3.10 -0.78
C MET A 85 2.59 -4.64 -0.81
N ASN A 86 3.52 -5.22 -0.07
CA ASN A 86 3.72 -6.66 0.03
C ASN A 86 3.99 -7.12 1.46
N ALA A 87 3.39 -8.24 1.86
CA ALA A 87 3.64 -8.89 3.14
C ALA A 87 3.70 -10.40 2.99
N ASP A 88 4.50 -11.03 3.85
CA ASP A 88 4.59 -12.48 3.94
C ASP A 88 3.84 -12.92 5.19
N LEU A 89 2.87 -13.81 5.03
CA LEU A 89 2.22 -14.40 6.19
C LEU A 89 3.19 -15.37 6.89
N THR A 90 3.22 -15.28 8.21
CA THR A 90 4.04 -16.10 9.09
C THR A 90 3.23 -16.49 10.32
N PRO A 91 3.69 -17.42 11.17
CA PRO A 91 2.99 -17.70 12.42
C PRO A 91 2.79 -16.47 13.31
N SER A 92 3.62 -15.43 13.18
CA SER A 92 3.50 -14.17 13.91
C SER A 92 2.81 -13.04 13.14
N ASN A 93 2.69 -13.13 11.82
CA ASN A 93 2.05 -12.14 10.95
C ASN A 93 0.93 -12.82 10.16
N ARG A 94 -0.32 -12.56 10.54
CA ARG A 94 -1.50 -13.17 9.93
C ARG A 94 -2.55 -12.10 9.66
N LEU A 95 -3.61 -12.44 8.95
CA LEU A 95 -4.68 -11.49 8.63
C LEU A 95 -5.57 -11.20 9.83
N ARG A 96 -5.69 -12.17 10.74
CA ARG A 96 -6.40 -12.03 12.01
C ARG A 96 -5.64 -12.72 13.13
N GLY A 97 -5.70 -12.12 14.31
CA GLY A 97 -5.08 -12.58 15.54
C GLY A 97 -5.68 -11.89 16.76
N SER A 98 -5.11 -12.21 17.92
CA SER A 98 -5.44 -11.56 19.19
C SER A 98 -4.21 -10.95 19.87
N ASN A 99 -3.02 -11.21 19.32
CA ASN A 99 -1.73 -10.89 19.93
C ASN A 99 -0.87 -10.02 18.98
N GLY A 100 -1.53 -9.18 18.19
CA GLY A 100 -0.89 -8.25 17.28
C GLY A 100 -0.51 -8.86 15.93
N GLU A 101 -1.02 -10.03 15.56
CA GLU A 101 -0.67 -10.66 14.28
C GLU A 101 -1.19 -9.85 13.09
N GLY A 102 -2.39 -9.27 13.19
CA GLY A 102 -3.01 -8.46 12.13
C GLY A 102 -2.29 -7.12 11.97
N ILE A 103 -2.03 -6.42 13.07
CA ILE A 103 -1.29 -5.16 13.04
C ILE A 103 0.17 -5.34 12.57
N ARG A 104 0.82 -6.48 12.85
CA ARG A 104 2.15 -6.78 12.29
C ARG A 104 2.10 -6.95 10.77
N THR A 105 1.07 -7.60 10.23
CA THR A 105 0.85 -7.67 8.78
C THR A 105 0.67 -6.28 8.18
N TYR A 106 -0.15 -5.42 8.80
CA TYR A 106 -0.31 -4.03 8.39
C TYR A 106 1.01 -3.26 8.38
N ARG A 107 1.78 -3.30 9.48
CA ARG A 107 3.08 -2.64 9.58
C ARG A 107 4.04 -3.11 8.49
N GLN A 108 4.05 -4.41 8.18
CA GLN A 108 4.85 -4.96 7.10
C GLN A 108 4.40 -4.42 5.73
N LEU A 109 3.09 -4.33 5.48
CA LEU A 109 2.54 -3.74 4.25
C LEU A 109 2.96 -2.27 4.11
N ILE A 110 2.77 -1.44 5.14
CA ILE A 110 3.16 -0.03 5.09
C ILE A 110 4.68 0.12 4.91
N ALA A 111 5.49 -0.64 5.64
CA ALA A 111 6.94 -0.63 5.50
C ALA A 111 7.42 -1.08 4.11
N SER A 112 6.65 -1.93 3.42
CA SER A 112 6.96 -2.41 2.08
C SER A 112 6.51 -1.48 0.95
N THR A 113 5.75 -0.42 1.26
CA THR A 113 5.16 0.51 0.28
C THR A 113 6.20 0.94 -0.74
N SER A 114 5.86 0.80 -2.00
CA SER A 114 6.72 1.10 -3.13
C SER A 114 5.92 1.57 -4.32
N PHE A 115 6.54 2.37 -5.19
CA PHE A 115 5.97 2.82 -6.45
C PHE A 115 7.11 3.16 -7.41
N LYS A 116 6.78 3.53 -8.65
CA LYS A 116 7.77 3.84 -9.69
C LYS A 116 8.81 4.85 -9.20
N GLY A 117 10.08 4.47 -9.25
CA GLY A 117 11.19 5.30 -8.77
C GLY A 117 11.63 5.01 -7.33
N MET A 118 10.76 4.42 -6.49
CA MET A 118 11.07 4.04 -5.10
C MET A 118 10.64 2.58 -4.83
N MET A 119 11.38 1.64 -5.42
CA MET A 119 11.05 0.20 -5.39
C MET A 119 11.59 -0.56 -4.17
N ASP A 120 12.45 0.05 -3.35
CA ASP A 120 13.14 -0.66 -2.26
C ASP A 120 12.30 -0.76 -0.96
N GLY A 121 11.08 -0.21 -0.96
CA GLY A 121 10.19 -0.14 0.21
C GLY A 121 10.29 1.19 0.97
N GLY A 122 9.49 1.35 2.02
CA GLY A 122 9.49 2.51 2.91
C GLY A 122 8.91 3.79 2.31
N ALA A 123 8.17 3.70 1.20
CA ALA A 123 7.75 4.86 0.42
C ALA A 123 6.44 5.52 0.92
N ALA A 124 5.85 5.04 2.02
CA ALA A 124 4.57 5.55 2.52
C ALA A 124 4.62 7.04 2.90
N GLU A 125 5.69 7.47 3.58
CA GLU A 125 5.90 8.89 3.89
C GLU A 125 6.11 9.72 2.62
N ALA A 126 6.95 9.22 1.70
CA ALA A 126 7.22 9.89 0.44
C ALA A 126 5.93 10.08 -0.40
N LEU A 127 5.01 9.11 -0.35
CA LEU A 127 3.69 9.21 -0.98
C LEU A 127 2.88 10.39 -0.40
N VAL A 128 2.79 10.48 0.92
CA VAL A 128 2.06 11.58 1.61
C VAL A 128 2.73 12.93 1.33
N GLN A 129 4.05 13.00 1.48
CA GLN A 129 4.82 14.22 1.29
C GLN A 129 4.71 14.75 -0.15
N SER A 130 4.90 13.88 -1.14
CA SER A 130 4.85 14.28 -2.56
C SER A 130 3.47 14.78 -2.97
N TRP A 131 2.40 14.14 -2.48
CA TRP A 131 1.05 14.62 -2.71
C TRP A 131 0.80 15.99 -2.09
N LEU A 132 1.19 16.21 -0.83
CA LEU A 132 1.02 17.51 -0.17
C LEU A 132 1.80 18.64 -0.84
N VAL A 133 3.02 18.37 -1.31
CA VAL A 133 3.84 19.35 -2.05
C VAL A 133 3.20 19.71 -3.38
N LYS A 134 2.66 18.72 -4.09
CA LYS A 134 1.93 18.93 -5.34
C LYS A 134 0.67 19.76 -5.08
N LEU A 135 -0.16 19.32 -4.14
CA LEU A 135 -1.41 20.00 -3.77
C LEU A 135 -1.16 21.46 -3.38
N LYS A 136 -0.11 21.74 -2.60
CA LYS A 136 0.27 23.11 -2.24
C LYS A 136 0.65 23.96 -3.45
N SER A 137 1.28 23.36 -4.45
CA SER A 137 1.63 24.05 -5.69
C SER A 137 0.38 24.35 -6.52
N ASP A 138 -0.53 23.38 -6.66
CA ASP A 138 -1.79 23.52 -7.37
C ASP A 138 -2.65 24.65 -6.73
N VAL A 139 -2.74 24.68 -5.40
CA VAL A 139 -3.47 25.72 -4.66
C VAL A 139 -2.85 27.11 -4.84
N ALA A 140 -1.52 27.20 -4.87
CA ALA A 140 -0.84 28.47 -5.11
C ALA A 140 -1.13 29.02 -6.52
N GLU A 141 -1.16 28.13 -7.52
CA GLU A 141 -1.53 28.48 -8.90
C GLU A 141 -2.98 28.96 -9.00
N GLU A 142 -3.92 28.27 -8.35
CA GLU A 142 -5.33 28.66 -8.31
C GLU A 142 -5.55 30.04 -7.66
N LEU A 143 -4.79 30.35 -6.60
CA LEU A 143 -4.87 31.62 -5.89
C LEU A 143 -4.02 32.73 -6.53
N GLY A 144 -3.21 32.41 -7.55
CA GLY A 144 -2.29 33.36 -8.18
C GLY A 144 -1.20 33.88 -7.23
N CYS A 145 -0.82 33.10 -6.22
CA CYS A 145 0.17 33.47 -5.21
C CYS A 145 1.38 32.54 -5.26
N LYS A 146 2.40 32.79 -4.42
CA LYS A 146 3.53 31.86 -4.28
C LYS A 146 3.14 30.73 -3.33
N PRO A 147 3.72 29.52 -3.48
CA PRO A 147 3.51 28.44 -2.51
C PRO A 147 3.83 28.85 -1.06
N SER A 148 4.75 29.77 -0.82
CA SER A 148 5.05 30.30 0.52
C SER A 148 3.88 31.03 1.17
N ASP A 149 2.95 31.56 0.37
CA ASP A 149 1.90 32.47 0.81
C ASP A 149 0.59 31.70 1.08
N VAL A 150 0.52 30.41 0.69
CA VAL A 150 -0.61 29.54 0.96
C VAL A 150 -0.73 29.27 2.46
N THR A 151 -1.88 29.62 3.01
CA THR A 151 -2.17 29.47 4.44
C THR A 151 -2.48 28.01 4.80
N VAL A 152 -2.32 27.68 6.08
CA VAL A 152 -2.72 26.36 6.61
C VAL A 152 -4.21 26.11 6.38
N ARG A 153 -5.06 27.12 6.51
CA ARG A 153 -6.51 26.99 6.36
C ARG A 153 -6.92 26.67 4.92
N GLU A 154 -6.27 27.29 3.93
CA GLU A 154 -6.49 26.96 2.52
C GLU A 154 -6.07 25.51 2.24
N MET A 155 -4.91 25.10 2.75
CA MET A 155 -4.45 23.71 2.62
C MET A 155 -5.35 22.71 3.32
N GLU A 156 -5.85 23.00 4.52
CA GLU A 156 -6.79 22.10 5.20
C GLU A 156 -8.07 21.85 4.41
N THR A 157 -8.57 22.90 3.73
CA THR A 157 -9.74 22.80 2.85
C THR A 157 -9.41 21.92 1.65
N GLN A 158 -8.28 22.17 1.02
CA GLN A 158 -7.86 21.47 -0.19
C GLN A 158 -7.45 20.02 0.07
N ILE A 159 -6.85 19.72 1.23
CA ILE A 159 -6.59 18.35 1.68
C ILE A 159 -7.92 17.61 1.82
N ARG A 160 -8.91 18.22 2.49
CA ARG A 160 -10.24 17.60 2.67
C ARG A 160 -10.93 17.34 1.33
N ASP A 161 -10.88 18.30 0.42
CA ASP A 161 -11.53 18.19 -0.89
C ASP A 161 -10.83 17.14 -1.75
N GLY A 162 -9.49 17.15 -1.77
CA GLY A 162 -8.67 16.16 -2.45
C GLY A 162 -8.84 14.73 -1.91
N THR A 163 -9.25 14.57 -0.65
CA THR A 163 -9.54 13.27 -0.04
C THR A 163 -11.04 12.99 0.13
N SER A 164 -11.92 13.78 -0.48
CA SER A 164 -13.37 13.66 -0.27
C SER A 164 -13.96 12.32 -0.72
N ALA A 165 -13.38 11.67 -1.73
CA ALA A 165 -13.81 10.37 -2.23
C ALA A 165 -13.80 9.26 -1.15
N MET A 166 -12.87 9.32 -0.19
CA MET A 166 -12.79 8.37 0.94
C MET A 166 -13.62 8.78 2.16
N SER A 167 -14.43 9.84 2.09
CA SER A 167 -15.19 10.33 3.24
C SER A 167 -16.18 9.35 3.86
N HIS A 168 -16.64 8.37 3.07
CA HIS A 168 -17.53 7.31 3.50
C HIS A 168 -16.80 6.15 4.21
N LEU A 169 -15.46 6.11 4.15
CA LEU A 169 -14.68 5.02 4.73
C LEU A 169 -14.53 5.18 6.25
N PRO A 170 -14.46 4.04 6.99
CA PRO A 170 -14.11 4.06 8.39
C PRO A 170 -12.79 4.79 8.64
N PHE A 171 -12.70 5.50 9.77
CA PHE A 171 -11.50 6.22 10.21
C PHE A 171 -11.06 7.41 9.34
N TYR A 172 -11.77 7.76 8.27
CA TYR A 172 -11.44 8.90 7.40
C TYR A 172 -11.24 10.22 8.19
N SER A 173 -12.14 10.54 9.11
CA SER A 173 -12.04 11.79 9.88
C SER A 173 -10.76 11.87 10.71
N ASP A 174 -10.26 10.75 11.21
CA ASP A 174 -9.02 10.71 11.97
C ASP A 174 -7.82 10.72 11.03
N PHE A 175 -7.87 9.98 9.91
CA PHE A 175 -6.87 10.04 8.84
C PHE A 175 -6.65 11.47 8.35
N LEU A 176 -7.73 12.20 8.04
CA LEU A 176 -7.68 13.60 7.61
C LEU A 176 -6.97 14.48 8.64
N LYS A 177 -7.30 14.33 9.93
CA LYS A 177 -6.63 15.07 11.01
C LYS A 177 -5.14 14.77 11.07
N VAL A 178 -4.74 13.51 10.90
CA VAL A 178 -3.33 13.12 10.91
C VAL A 178 -2.58 13.70 9.71
N VAL A 179 -3.17 13.65 8.51
CA VAL A 179 -2.57 14.24 7.30
C VAL A 179 -2.44 15.76 7.40
N VAL A 180 -3.45 16.45 7.94
CA VAL A 180 -3.36 17.89 8.25
C VAL A 180 -2.26 18.16 9.28
N LYS A 181 -2.17 17.37 10.35
CA LYS A 181 -1.12 17.49 11.35
C LYS A 181 0.27 17.27 10.73
N TYR A 182 0.42 16.29 9.85
CA TYR A 182 1.64 16.06 9.07
C TYR A 182 2.01 17.30 8.27
N TYR A 183 1.06 17.86 7.50
CA TYR A 183 1.28 19.06 6.70
C TYR A 183 1.75 20.25 7.55
N VAL A 184 1.06 20.54 8.65
CA VAL A 184 1.40 21.67 9.55
C VAL A 184 2.82 21.53 10.11
N ARG A 185 3.19 20.34 10.55
CA ARG A 185 4.55 20.05 11.06
C ARG A 185 5.60 20.20 9.96
N MET A 186 5.37 19.60 8.79
CA MET A 186 6.25 19.68 7.62
C MET A 186 6.46 21.14 7.18
N ASN A 187 5.38 21.92 7.06
CA ASN A 187 5.44 23.32 6.63
C ASN A 187 6.15 24.22 7.65
N GLY A 188 6.07 23.87 8.94
CA GLY A 188 6.82 24.55 10.01
C GLY A 188 8.27 24.08 10.15
N GLY A 189 8.75 23.13 9.35
CA GLY A 189 10.09 22.56 9.49
C GLY A 189 10.27 21.72 10.76
N HIS A 190 9.18 21.20 11.32
CA HIS A 190 9.19 20.36 12.51
C HIS A 190 9.15 18.87 12.14
N ASP A 191 9.48 18.03 13.13
CA ASP A 191 9.39 16.57 13.00
C ASP A 191 7.95 16.11 12.75
N VAL A 192 7.80 15.21 11.78
CA VAL A 192 6.54 14.60 11.33
C VAL A 192 6.36 13.17 11.85
N SER A 193 7.33 12.66 12.60
CA SER A 193 7.35 11.28 13.13
C SER A 193 6.08 10.90 13.87
N GLU A 194 5.47 11.80 14.64
CA GLU A 194 4.19 11.57 15.34
C GLU A 194 3.06 11.15 14.37
N ALA A 195 2.94 11.86 13.25
CA ALA A 195 1.92 11.58 12.25
C ALA A 195 2.21 10.25 11.53
N MET A 196 3.47 10.03 11.16
CA MET A 196 3.88 8.76 10.55
C MET A 196 3.73 7.57 11.49
N ARG A 197 3.94 7.75 12.81
CA ARG A 197 3.74 6.71 13.81
C ARG A 197 2.29 6.20 13.83
N TRP A 198 1.31 7.09 13.70
CA TRP A 198 -0.08 6.68 13.58
C TRP A 198 -0.37 6.02 12.22
N LEU A 199 0.10 6.61 11.12
CA LEU A 199 -0.08 6.07 9.75
C LEU A 199 0.54 4.68 9.58
N ASN A 200 1.69 4.44 10.21
CA ASN A 200 2.38 3.15 10.23
C ASN A 200 1.73 2.14 11.18
N GLY A 201 0.73 2.55 11.98
CA GLY A 201 0.09 1.70 12.97
C GLY A 201 1.01 1.37 14.15
N GLU A 202 1.93 2.26 14.50
CA GLU A 202 2.89 2.12 15.61
C GLU A 202 2.35 2.70 16.93
N CYS A 203 1.19 3.35 16.91
CA CYS A 203 0.41 3.61 18.11
C CYS A 203 -0.19 2.30 18.63
N ASN A 204 -0.06 2.03 19.93
CA ASN A 204 -0.48 0.74 20.51
C ASN A 204 -1.88 0.80 21.15
N SER A 205 -2.42 2.01 21.37
CA SER A 205 -3.74 2.20 21.97
C SER A 205 -4.42 3.47 21.48
N ILE A 206 -5.72 3.60 21.77
CA ILE A 206 -6.47 4.84 21.50
C ILE A 206 -5.91 5.98 22.34
N THR A 207 -5.49 5.73 23.60
CA THR A 207 -4.87 6.73 24.45
C THR A 207 -3.56 7.25 23.85
N ASP A 208 -2.69 6.33 23.41
CA ASP A 208 -1.43 6.66 22.72
C ASP A 208 -1.69 7.45 21.42
N SER A 209 -2.75 7.13 20.69
CA SER A 209 -3.14 7.87 19.47
C SER A 209 -3.66 9.28 19.79
N LYS A 210 -4.41 9.45 20.89
CA LYS A 210 -4.86 10.77 21.37
C LYS A 210 -3.68 11.63 21.79
N GLU A 211 -2.73 11.08 22.54
CA GLU A 211 -1.53 11.79 22.98
C GLU A 211 -0.60 12.15 21.81
N THR A 212 -0.41 11.21 20.87
CA THR A 212 0.53 11.38 19.76
C THR A 212 -0.03 12.28 18.66
N VAL A 213 -1.29 12.13 18.23
CA VAL A 213 -1.87 12.86 17.09
C VAL A 213 -3.26 13.46 17.33
N GLY A 214 -3.85 13.28 18.52
CA GLY A 214 -5.14 13.87 18.85
C GLY A 214 -6.36 13.15 18.24
N VAL A 215 -6.21 11.87 17.87
CA VAL A 215 -7.28 11.08 17.23
C VAL A 215 -7.81 9.97 18.14
N ALA A 216 -9.04 9.51 17.89
CA ALA A 216 -9.74 8.55 18.73
C ALA A 216 -9.70 7.11 18.19
N SER A 217 -8.92 6.86 17.13
CA SER A 217 -8.74 5.56 16.50
C SER A 217 -7.29 5.12 16.52
N CYS A 218 -7.09 3.81 16.41
CA CYS A 218 -5.79 3.15 16.38
C CYS A 218 -5.91 1.88 15.52
N VAL A 219 -4.85 1.56 14.79
CA VAL A 219 -4.78 0.33 13.98
C VAL A 219 -4.65 -0.88 14.90
N LYS A 220 -5.42 -1.92 14.64
CA LYS A 220 -5.53 -3.15 15.45
C LYS A 220 -5.71 -4.37 14.55
N ASP A 221 -5.68 -5.55 15.17
CA ASP A 221 -5.79 -6.84 14.49
C ASP A 221 -7.10 -7.05 13.72
N ASP A 222 -8.17 -6.35 14.09
CA ASP A 222 -9.51 -6.52 13.55
C ASP A 222 -9.93 -5.44 12.56
N ASN A 223 -9.20 -4.31 12.48
CA ASN A 223 -9.57 -3.15 11.67
C ASN A 223 -8.48 -2.70 10.67
N TRP A 224 -7.31 -3.32 10.64
CA TRP A 224 -6.19 -2.89 9.77
C TRP A 224 -6.53 -2.83 8.29
N TYR A 225 -7.43 -3.70 7.82
CA TYR A 225 -7.89 -3.69 6.43
C TYR A 225 -8.66 -2.41 6.10
N ASP A 226 -9.36 -1.80 7.06
CA ASP A 226 -10.01 -0.50 6.86
C ASP A 226 -9.01 0.61 6.58
N PHE A 227 -7.84 0.56 7.21
CA PHE A 227 -6.75 1.50 6.93
C PHE A 227 -6.14 1.29 5.55
N LEU A 228 -6.05 0.05 5.06
CA LEU A 228 -5.60 -0.19 3.68
C LEU A 228 -6.55 0.40 2.64
N LYS A 229 -7.86 0.37 2.92
CA LYS A 229 -8.85 1.01 2.04
C LYS A 229 -8.67 2.52 1.96
N LEU A 230 -8.29 3.16 3.08
CA LEU A 230 -7.89 4.58 3.08
C LEU A 230 -6.64 4.79 2.22
N TRP A 231 -5.62 3.94 2.35
CA TRP A 231 -4.42 4.03 1.51
C TRP A 231 -4.71 3.81 0.02
N ALA A 232 -5.64 2.93 -0.34
CA ALA A 232 -6.03 2.71 -1.73
C ALA A 232 -6.65 3.96 -2.35
N GLN A 233 -7.60 4.59 -1.65
CA GLN A 233 -8.20 5.85 -2.10
C GLN A 233 -7.20 7.01 -2.09
N PHE A 234 -6.32 7.04 -1.09
CA PHE A 234 -5.28 8.04 -0.99
C PHE A 234 -4.27 7.93 -2.14
N ALA A 235 -3.90 6.71 -2.56
CA ALA A 235 -3.03 6.52 -3.72
C ALA A 235 -3.62 7.15 -4.98
N VAL A 236 -4.93 6.98 -5.22
CA VAL A 236 -5.62 7.65 -6.34
C VAL A 236 -5.65 9.16 -6.16
N SER A 237 -5.93 9.65 -4.95
CA SER A 237 -5.88 11.10 -4.63
C SER A 237 -4.48 11.69 -4.88
N ALA A 238 -3.43 10.87 -4.68
CA ALA A 238 -2.03 11.19 -4.95
C ALA A 238 -1.63 11.11 -6.44
N GLY A 239 -2.55 10.72 -7.32
CA GLY A 239 -2.34 10.64 -8.77
C GLY A 239 -1.82 9.28 -9.26
N TYR A 240 -1.86 8.24 -8.43
CA TYR A 240 -1.57 6.86 -8.83
C TYR A 240 -2.83 6.17 -9.33
N GLN A 241 -2.68 5.04 -10.02
CA GLN A 241 -3.81 4.28 -10.59
C GLN A 241 -4.59 3.47 -9.54
N GLY A 242 -4.04 3.32 -8.33
CA GLY A 242 -4.63 2.53 -7.25
C GLY A 242 -3.57 1.86 -6.38
N LEU A 243 -4.01 0.91 -5.56
CA LEU A 243 -3.16 0.14 -4.66
C LEU A 243 -3.17 -1.35 -5.04
N VAL A 244 -1.98 -1.95 -5.16
CA VAL A 244 -1.80 -3.39 -5.31
C VAL A 244 -1.22 -3.94 -4.01
N VAL A 245 -1.91 -4.90 -3.40
CA VAL A 245 -1.52 -5.57 -2.16
C VAL A 245 -1.16 -7.02 -2.48
N LEU A 246 0.07 -7.40 -2.16
CA LEU A 246 0.61 -8.74 -2.41
C LEU A 246 0.80 -9.47 -1.08
N ILE A 247 0.12 -10.61 -0.89
CA ILE A 247 0.18 -11.39 0.34
C ILE A 247 0.75 -12.78 0.02
N ASP A 248 2.05 -12.97 0.24
CA ASP A 248 2.72 -14.26 0.02
C ASP A 248 2.56 -15.17 1.26
N GLN A 249 2.84 -16.47 1.09
CA GLN A 249 2.84 -17.49 2.14
C GLN A 249 1.47 -17.73 2.78
N ALA A 250 0.39 -17.58 2.01
CA ALA A 250 -0.97 -17.89 2.48
C ALA A 250 -1.15 -19.34 2.98
N ASP A 251 -0.30 -20.28 2.54
CA ASP A 251 -0.26 -21.66 3.03
C ASP A 251 0.08 -21.75 4.52
N VAL A 252 0.70 -20.72 5.11
CA VAL A 252 0.92 -20.64 6.56
C VAL A 252 -0.38 -20.71 7.34
N LEU A 253 -1.48 -20.15 6.79
CA LEU A 253 -2.79 -20.19 7.44
C LEU A 253 -3.32 -21.62 7.60
N LEU A 254 -3.01 -22.52 6.67
CA LEU A 254 -3.40 -23.94 6.73
C LEU A 254 -2.79 -24.64 7.95
N LYS A 255 -1.59 -24.21 8.35
CA LYS A 255 -0.80 -24.79 9.44
C LYS A 255 -1.20 -24.27 10.82
N THR A 256 -2.12 -23.30 10.90
CA THR A 256 -2.58 -22.74 12.17
C THR A 256 -3.66 -23.60 12.85
N ALA A 257 -3.86 -23.37 14.16
CA ALA A 257 -4.90 -24.05 14.92
C ALA A 257 -6.31 -23.77 14.33
N PRO A 258 -7.27 -24.71 14.41
CA PRO A 258 -8.55 -24.60 13.70
C PRO A 258 -9.31 -23.29 13.93
N ALA A 259 -9.39 -22.80 15.16
CA ALA A 259 -10.07 -21.54 15.48
C ALA A 259 -9.39 -20.32 14.83
N ALA A 260 -8.06 -20.26 14.87
CA ALA A 260 -7.29 -19.19 14.23
C ALA A 260 -7.37 -19.28 12.69
N ARG A 261 -7.38 -20.50 12.14
CA ARG A 261 -7.55 -20.72 10.70
C ARG A 261 -8.91 -20.21 10.22
N ASN A 262 -9.98 -20.55 10.91
CA ASN A 262 -11.34 -20.10 10.56
C ASN A 262 -11.45 -18.58 10.60
N SER A 263 -10.92 -17.92 11.63
CA SER A 263 -10.98 -16.45 11.73
C SER A 263 -10.18 -15.75 10.63
N ASN A 264 -9.05 -16.33 10.20
CA ASN A 264 -8.29 -15.83 9.05
C ASN A 264 -9.03 -16.08 7.73
N TYR A 265 -9.74 -17.20 7.58
CA TYR A 265 -10.57 -17.49 6.40
C TYR A 265 -11.77 -16.56 6.31
N GLU A 266 -12.44 -16.27 7.42
CA GLU A 266 -13.50 -15.27 7.49
C GLU A 266 -12.96 -13.88 7.09
N THR A 267 -11.75 -13.55 7.51
CA THR A 267 -11.10 -12.28 7.13
C THR A 267 -10.78 -12.25 5.63
N LEU A 268 -10.23 -13.33 5.06
CA LEU A 268 -10.02 -13.46 3.61
C LEU A 268 -11.33 -13.35 2.83
N LEU A 269 -12.38 -14.02 3.28
CA LEU A 269 -13.69 -13.98 2.64
C LEU A 269 -14.30 -12.58 2.73
N ALA A 270 -14.15 -11.90 3.86
CA ALA A 270 -14.58 -10.52 4.03
C ALA A 270 -13.83 -9.60 3.07
N MET A 271 -12.50 -9.73 2.96
CA MET A 271 -11.69 -8.98 1.99
C MET A 271 -12.12 -9.28 0.55
N TYR A 272 -12.32 -10.54 0.19
CA TYR A 272 -12.76 -10.94 -1.15
C TYR A 272 -14.12 -10.33 -1.50
N ASN A 273 -15.13 -10.50 -0.63
CA ASN A 273 -16.47 -9.95 -0.85
C ASN A 273 -16.41 -8.43 -0.97
N ASP A 274 -15.63 -7.80 -0.09
CA ASP A 274 -15.45 -6.37 -0.07
C ASP A 274 -14.80 -5.86 -1.37
N VAL A 275 -13.74 -6.49 -1.87
CA VAL A 275 -13.08 -6.09 -3.13
C VAL A 275 -13.96 -6.36 -4.35
N VAL A 276 -14.63 -7.51 -4.41
CA VAL A 276 -15.40 -7.93 -5.60
C VAL A 276 -16.77 -7.25 -5.70
N GLN A 277 -17.39 -6.92 -4.56
CA GLN A 277 -18.76 -6.37 -4.54
C GLN A 277 -18.80 -4.85 -4.40
N SER A 278 -17.68 -4.21 -4.14
CA SER A 278 -17.65 -2.75 -4.02
C SER A 278 -17.16 -2.09 -5.30
N HIS A 279 -17.97 -1.18 -5.82
CA HIS A 279 -17.53 -0.25 -6.85
C HIS A 279 -16.80 0.94 -6.21
N GLY A 280 -15.86 1.52 -6.95
CA GLY A 280 -15.10 2.69 -6.50
C GLY A 280 -14.02 2.35 -5.48
N ARG A 281 -13.47 1.14 -5.50
CA ARG A 281 -12.36 0.74 -4.63
C ARG A 281 -11.15 0.35 -5.47
N PRO A 282 -10.20 1.28 -5.67
CA PRO A 282 -9.04 1.08 -6.53
C PRO A 282 -7.97 0.23 -5.81
N ILE A 283 -8.32 -1.02 -5.46
CA ILE A 283 -7.47 -1.97 -4.78
C ILE A 283 -7.45 -3.34 -5.50
N ALA A 284 -6.26 -3.84 -5.77
CA ALA A 284 -6.02 -5.23 -6.13
C ALA A 284 -5.40 -5.98 -4.95
N VAL A 285 -5.86 -7.20 -4.67
CA VAL A 285 -5.29 -8.08 -3.66
C VAL A 285 -4.93 -9.42 -4.31
N TYR A 286 -3.66 -9.82 -4.20
CA TYR A 286 -3.12 -11.05 -4.78
C TYR A 286 -2.36 -11.90 -3.77
#